data_AF-A0A9D9YHE9-F1
#
_entry.id   AF-A0A9D9YHE9-F1
#
_cell.length_a   1.000
_cell.length_b   1.000
_cell.length_c   1.000
_cell.angle_alpha   90.00
_cell.angle_beta   90.00
_cell.angle_gamma   90.00
#
_symmetry.space_group_name_H-M   'P 1'
#
loop_
_entity.id
_entity.type
_entity.pdbx_description
1 polymer ?
#
loop_
_entity_poly.entity_id
_entity_poly.type
_entity_poly.pdbx_seq_one_letter_code
_entity_poly.pdbx_strand_id
1 'polypeptide(L)'
;MNKKSKQFINGFTIIEISLFLGLSGFLAVGLMAGWSNSINRQRYNDMVSTFKSEVQQVFFEVENPKNDLTQKIRCTDNGTNISIVLDDSGNSRGTTDCIILGKMINFANPSPFGLFSTHYDTSRYVIGLDINTSTACGGKPCENDIDALKATKYVVATGKNSLSTKWSDTGKWDEQPLEWDGRYKAITDNRTTSGSSRKFSGDLTSPWSIRDSIFGIMILRSPINGSVLAFGVPIGTMGPGNQFYNNENLIASFRNSFTDSRLLLNNNKKVDICVMPNADSYWARAGVSIFGRGKVLRIGNTSSSVEIAPLDGPGSVSCDNQNGFEGVSWN
;
A
#
# COMPACT_ATOMS: atom_id res chain seq x y z
N MET A 1 -58.70 37.12 59.17
CA MET A 1 -58.18 35.74 59.03
C MET A 1 -57.99 35.45 57.55
N ASN A 2 -56.74 35.27 57.11
CA ASN A 2 -56.38 35.08 55.70
C ASN A 2 -56.63 33.62 55.30
N LYS A 3 -57.54 33.37 54.35
CA LYS A 3 -57.86 32.02 53.86
C LYS A 3 -56.83 31.63 52.80
N LYS A 4 -55.77 30.91 53.19
CA LYS A 4 -54.81 30.33 52.23
C LYS A 4 -55.53 29.34 51.30
N SER A 5 -55.52 29.60 50.01
CA SER A 5 -55.93 28.63 48.98
C SER A 5 -54.91 27.48 48.97
N LYS A 6 -55.39 26.25 49.21
CA LYS A 6 -54.59 25.04 49.01
C LYS A 6 -54.52 24.78 47.50
N GLN A 7 -53.35 25.02 46.92
CA GLN A 7 -53.06 24.63 45.53
C GLN A 7 -52.81 23.12 45.52
N PHE A 8 -53.68 22.34 44.86
CA PHE A 8 -53.44 20.92 44.65
C PHE A 8 -52.30 20.77 43.63
N ILE A 9 -51.19 20.18 44.06
CA ILE A 9 -50.11 19.79 43.17
C ILE A 9 -50.58 18.50 42.48
N ASN A 10 -50.96 18.59 41.22
CA ASN A 10 -51.27 17.41 40.41
C ASN A 10 -49.97 16.63 40.18
N GLY A 11 -49.87 15.45 40.80
CA GLY A 11 -48.76 14.52 40.55
C GLY A 11 -48.94 13.81 39.21
N PHE A 12 -47.83 13.52 38.53
CA PHE A 12 -47.83 12.74 37.29
C PHE A 12 -48.32 11.31 37.53
N THR A 13 -49.09 10.77 36.57
CA THR A 13 -49.58 9.39 36.66
C THR A 13 -48.49 8.38 36.30
N ILE A 14 -48.58 7.16 36.82
CA ILE A 14 -47.63 6.07 36.51
C ILE A 14 -47.61 5.80 34.99
N ILE A 15 -48.75 5.91 34.31
CA ILE A 15 -48.86 5.72 32.86
C ILE A 15 -48.09 6.81 32.10
N GLU A 16 -48.21 8.07 32.53
CA GLU A 16 -47.52 9.20 31.90
C GLU A 16 -45.99 9.13 32.08
N ILE A 17 -45.53 8.76 33.27
CA ILE A 17 -44.10 8.54 33.55
C ILE A 17 -43.58 7.37 32.71
N SER A 18 -44.34 6.28 32.62
CA SER A 18 -43.94 5.11 31.83
C SER A 18 -43.88 5.41 30.33
N LEU A 19 -44.84 6.19 29.81
CA LEU A 19 -44.87 6.64 28.42
C LEU A 19 -43.67 7.57 28.12
N PHE A 20 -43.40 8.53 29.02
CA PHE A 20 -42.28 9.45 28.89
C PHE A 20 -40.95 8.69 28.88
N LEU A 21 -40.73 7.78 29.84
CA LEU A 21 -39.53 6.95 29.90
C LEU A 21 -39.38 6.05 28.67
N GLY A 22 -40.48 5.47 28.17
CA GLY A 22 -40.48 4.67 26.93
C GLY A 22 -40.06 5.49 25.71
N LEU A 23 -40.62 6.69 25.55
CA LEU A 23 -40.29 7.58 24.43
C LEU A 23 -38.84 8.10 24.53
N SER A 24 -38.40 8.50 25.73
CA SER A 24 -37.02 8.93 25.97
C SER A 24 -36.02 7.79 25.72
N GLY A 25 -36.33 6.57 26.15
CA GLY A 25 -35.50 5.38 25.89
C GLY A 25 -35.40 5.05 24.40
N PHE A 26 -36.52 5.11 23.68
CA PHE A 26 -36.54 4.88 22.24
C PHE A 26 -35.72 5.93 21.47
N LEU A 27 -35.86 7.21 21.82
CA LEU A 27 -35.05 8.29 21.23
C LEU A 27 -33.56 8.11 21.54
N ALA A 28 -33.21 7.73 22.78
CA ALA A 28 -31.82 7.48 23.17
C ALA A 28 -31.19 6.34 22.35
N VAL A 29 -31.91 5.22 22.15
CA VAL A 29 -31.45 4.10 21.31
C VAL A 29 -31.30 4.53 19.85
N GLY A 30 -32.24 5.32 19.32
CA GLY A 30 -32.16 5.85 17.96
C GLY A 30 -30.94 6.75 17.74
N LEU A 31 -30.62 7.62 18.70
CA LEU A 31 -29.43 8.46 18.66
C LEU A 31 -28.13 7.64 18.73
N MET A 32 -28.07 6.62 19.59
CA MET A 32 -26.91 5.73 19.68
C MET A 32 -26.65 4.96 18.37
N ALA A 33 -27.70 4.46 17.74
CA ALA A 33 -27.60 3.76 16.45
C ALA A 33 -27.11 4.70 15.32
N GLY A 34 -27.66 5.93 15.26
CA GLY A 34 -27.24 6.93 14.28
C GLY A 34 -25.78 7.39 14.47
N TRP A 35 -25.36 7.57 15.71
CA TRP A 35 -23.99 7.99 16.03
C TRP A 35 -22.96 6.91 15.66
N SER A 36 -23.27 5.63 15.91
CA SER A 36 -22.41 4.50 15.55
C SER A 36 -22.10 4.47 14.04
N ASN A 37 -23.10 4.66 13.19
CA ASN A 37 -22.91 4.68 11.73
C ASN A 37 -22.06 5.88 11.28
N SER A 38 -22.29 7.07 11.86
CA SER A 38 -21.49 8.25 11.54
C SER A 38 -20.02 8.07 11.92
N ILE A 39 -19.74 7.51 13.09
CA ILE A 39 -18.37 7.22 13.55
C ILE A 39 -17.69 6.22 12.60
N ASN A 40 -18.37 5.14 12.24
CA ASN A 40 -17.82 4.10 11.37
C ASN A 40 -17.47 4.63 9.98
N ARG A 41 -18.33 5.48 9.40
CA ARG A 41 -18.04 6.15 8.13
C ARG A 41 -16.87 7.13 8.23
N GLN A 42 -16.76 7.86 9.35
CA GLN A 42 -15.64 8.74 9.58
C GLN A 42 -14.32 7.95 9.70
N ARG A 43 -14.29 6.90 10.52
CA ARG A 43 -13.13 6.00 10.65
C ARG A 43 -12.69 5.41 9.31
N TYR A 44 -13.66 5.00 8.48
CA TYR A 44 -13.36 4.51 7.14
C TYR A 44 -12.76 5.60 6.23
N ASN A 45 -13.31 6.82 6.27
CA ASN A 45 -12.76 7.93 5.50
C ASN A 45 -11.35 8.30 5.95
N ASP A 46 -11.12 8.37 7.27
CA ASP A 46 -9.84 8.67 7.88
C ASP A 46 -8.81 7.61 7.49
N MET A 47 -9.14 6.33 7.65
CA MET A 47 -8.29 5.21 7.23
C MET A 47 -7.84 5.31 5.77
N VAL A 48 -8.77 5.56 4.83
CA VAL A 48 -8.40 5.68 3.40
C VAL A 48 -7.53 6.92 3.17
N SER A 49 -7.76 8.01 3.90
CA SER A 49 -6.94 9.22 3.83
C SER A 49 -5.55 9.03 4.44
N THR A 50 -5.45 8.31 5.56
CA THR A 50 -4.17 7.91 6.18
C THR A 50 -3.38 7.05 5.20
N PHE A 51 -3.99 6.01 4.63
CA PHE A 51 -3.33 5.14 3.67
C PHE A 51 -2.84 5.88 2.41
N LYS A 52 -3.65 6.80 1.89
CA LYS A 52 -3.21 7.72 0.82
C LYS A 52 -1.96 8.49 1.26
N SER A 53 -1.98 9.07 2.45
CA SER A 53 -0.90 9.90 2.98
C SER A 53 0.38 9.09 3.21
N GLU A 54 0.27 7.85 3.66
CA GLU A 54 1.40 6.92 3.81
C GLU A 54 2.07 6.62 2.46
N VAL A 55 1.29 6.33 1.42
CA VAL A 55 1.83 6.12 0.07
C VAL A 55 2.49 7.39 -0.47
N GLN A 56 1.86 8.56 -0.26
CA GLN A 56 2.45 9.86 -0.64
C GLN A 56 3.76 10.14 0.09
N GLN A 57 3.83 9.78 1.37
CA GLN A 57 5.02 9.91 2.19
C GLN A 57 6.17 9.05 1.64
N VAL A 58 5.89 7.83 1.15
CA VAL A 58 6.92 7.00 0.50
C VAL A 58 7.51 7.71 -0.72
N PHE A 59 6.69 8.33 -1.59
CA PHE A 59 7.21 9.12 -2.70
C PHE A 59 8.09 10.29 -2.22
N PHE A 60 7.62 11.03 -1.21
CA PHE A 60 8.36 12.15 -0.66
C PHE A 60 9.72 11.75 -0.09
N GLU A 61 9.81 10.59 0.56
CA GLU A 61 11.05 10.04 1.12
C GLU A 61 12.04 9.58 0.05
N VAL A 62 11.55 9.13 -1.12
CA VAL A 62 12.43 8.80 -2.26
C VAL A 62 12.93 10.06 -2.97
N GLU A 63 12.08 11.08 -3.07
CA GLU A 63 12.45 12.40 -3.60
C GLU A 63 13.43 13.13 -2.69
N ASN A 64 13.30 12.97 -1.38
CA ASN A 64 14.12 13.59 -0.35
C ASN A 64 14.75 12.52 0.55
N PRO A 65 15.75 11.76 0.04
CA PRO A 65 16.33 10.64 0.76
C PRO A 65 17.02 11.13 2.01
N LYS A 66 16.59 10.59 3.15
CA LYS A 66 17.25 10.75 4.44
C LYS A 66 17.82 9.42 4.87
N ASN A 67 19.03 9.44 5.43
CA ASN A 67 19.64 8.26 6.02
C ASN A 67 19.20 8.12 7.48
N ASP A 68 17.94 7.72 7.64
CA ASP A 68 17.31 7.49 8.95
C ASP A 68 17.58 6.07 9.48
N LEU A 69 18.35 5.26 8.75
CA LEU A 69 18.68 3.89 9.14
C LEU A 69 19.49 3.89 10.42
N THR A 70 18.96 3.29 11.48
CA THR A 70 19.63 3.26 12.79
C THR A 70 20.94 2.48 12.76
N GLN A 71 20.99 1.45 11.93
CA GLN A 71 22.11 0.53 11.76
C GLN A 71 23.14 1.03 10.75
N LYS A 72 24.40 0.62 10.93
CA LYS A 72 25.47 0.86 9.97
C LYS A 72 25.47 -0.24 8.92
N ILE A 73 25.49 0.15 7.65
CA ILE A 73 25.33 -0.76 6.52
C ILE A 73 26.52 -0.63 5.57
N ARG A 74 27.03 -1.77 5.13
CA ARG A 74 28.06 -1.89 4.10
C ARG A 74 27.54 -2.74 2.95
N CYS A 75 27.87 -2.34 1.72
CA CYS A 75 27.60 -3.13 0.52
C CYS A 75 28.85 -3.89 0.13
N THR A 76 28.68 -5.17 -0.22
CA THR A 76 29.70 -5.94 -0.92
C THR A 76 29.20 -6.23 -2.32
N ASP A 77 30.00 -5.92 -3.34
CA ASP A 77 29.69 -6.33 -4.71
C ASP A 77 30.09 -7.80 -4.89
N ASN A 78 29.11 -8.68 -5.05
CA ASN A 78 29.30 -10.11 -5.30
C ASN A 78 29.42 -10.40 -6.82
N GLY A 79 29.68 -9.38 -7.63
CA GLY A 79 29.72 -9.42 -9.09
C GLY A 79 28.33 -9.25 -9.73
N THR A 80 27.33 -10.00 -9.26
CA THR A 80 25.98 -9.99 -9.87
C THR A 80 25.01 -9.03 -9.19
N ASN A 81 25.05 -8.97 -7.86
CA ASN A 81 24.27 -8.06 -7.02
C ASN A 81 25.18 -7.50 -5.93
N ILE A 82 24.71 -6.43 -5.30
CA ILE A 82 25.21 -6.09 -3.97
C ILE A 82 24.61 -7.03 -2.91
N SER A 83 25.38 -7.29 -1.86
CA SER A 83 24.89 -7.84 -0.61
C SER A 83 24.95 -6.77 0.47
N ILE A 84 23.88 -6.68 1.25
CA ILE A 84 23.82 -5.79 2.42
C ILE A 84 24.39 -6.54 3.62
N VAL A 85 25.38 -5.93 4.28
CA VAL A 85 25.97 -6.44 5.52
C VAL A 85 25.80 -5.40 6.61
N LEU A 86 25.23 -5.81 7.74
CA LEU A 86 25.13 -5.00 8.94
C LEU A 86 26.48 -5.04 9.65
N ASP A 87 27.03 -3.87 9.95
CA ASP A 87 28.35 -3.74 10.56
C ASP A 87 28.27 -2.95 11.86
N ASP A 88 28.07 -3.63 12.98
CA ASP A 88 28.04 -3.02 14.31
C ASP A 88 29.39 -2.37 14.71
N SER A 89 30.47 -2.68 13.98
CA SER A 89 31.83 -2.17 14.16
C SER A 89 32.30 -1.18 13.07
N GLY A 90 31.46 -0.90 12.07
CA GLY A 90 31.88 -0.29 10.80
C GLY A 90 31.96 1.23 10.75
N ASN A 91 32.37 1.74 9.58
CA ASN A 91 32.47 3.17 9.28
C ASN A 91 31.11 3.90 9.41
N SER A 92 31.17 5.20 9.69
CA SER A 92 30.01 6.07 9.89
C SER A 92 29.06 6.12 8.68
N ARG A 93 27.78 6.40 8.91
CA ARG A 93 26.77 6.59 7.86
C ARG A 93 27.27 7.58 6.79
N GLY A 94 27.16 7.23 5.51
CA GLY A 94 27.59 8.07 4.39
C GLY A 94 29.04 7.90 3.94
N THR A 95 29.74 6.85 4.41
CA THR A 95 31.11 6.50 3.98
C THR A 95 31.20 5.18 3.22
N THR A 96 30.05 4.56 2.93
CA THR A 96 29.96 3.31 2.16
C THR A 96 29.48 3.60 0.75
N ASP A 97 29.90 2.79 -0.23
CA ASP A 97 29.50 2.91 -1.63
C ASP A 97 28.01 2.55 -1.89
N CYS A 98 27.18 2.54 -0.85
CA CYS A 98 25.75 2.25 -0.92
C CYS A 98 24.94 3.53 -0.92
N ILE A 99 23.92 3.59 -1.77
CA ILE A 99 22.91 4.64 -1.73
C ILE A 99 21.51 4.05 -1.63
N ILE A 100 20.64 4.76 -0.91
CA ILE A 100 19.21 4.48 -0.89
C ILE A 100 18.65 5.02 -2.20
N LEU A 101 18.30 4.11 -3.10
CA LEU A 101 17.71 4.45 -4.40
C LEU A 101 16.20 4.66 -4.28
N GLY A 102 15.55 4.00 -3.34
CA GLY A 102 14.14 4.26 -3.11
C GLY A 102 13.46 3.24 -2.21
N LYS A 103 12.18 3.00 -2.48
CA LYS A 103 11.34 2.14 -1.67
C LYS A 103 10.39 1.31 -2.53
N MET A 104 10.08 0.12 -2.06
CA MET A 104 9.09 -0.76 -2.65
C MET A 104 7.95 -1.00 -1.67
N ILE A 105 6.72 -0.83 -2.12
CA ILE A 105 5.52 -1.22 -1.37
C ILE A 105 4.96 -2.46 -2.04
N ASN A 106 4.71 -3.51 -1.24
CA ASN A 106 4.04 -4.69 -1.73
C ASN A 106 2.69 -4.84 -1.02
N PHE A 107 1.64 -4.88 -1.82
CA PHE A 107 0.29 -5.17 -1.39
C PHE A 107 0.19 -6.70 -1.34
N ALA A 108 0.45 -7.25 -0.15
CA ALA A 108 0.50 -8.68 0.11
C ALA A 108 -0.66 -9.42 -0.56
N ASN A 109 -0.35 -10.60 -1.10
CA ASN A 109 -1.32 -11.36 -1.84
C ASN A 109 -2.44 -11.77 -0.88
N PRO A 110 -3.73 -11.57 -1.24
CA PRO A 110 -4.78 -12.41 -0.70
C PRO A 110 -4.36 -13.88 -0.85
N SER A 111 -4.74 -14.72 0.10
CA SER A 111 -4.62 -16.19 -0.02
C SER A 111 -4.96 -16.69 -1.45
N PRO A 112 -4.50 -17.89 -1.89
CA PRO A 112 -4.80 -18.44 -3.22
C PRO A 112 -6.30 -18.50 -3.61
N PHE A 113 -7.20 -18.18 -2.68
CA PHE A 113 -8.64 -18.04 -2.85
C PHE A 113 -9.13 -16.60 -3.11
N GLY A 114 -8.24 -15.62 -3.34
CA GLY A 114 -8.62 -14.25 -3.75
C GLY A 114 -9.33 -13.41 -2.67
N LEU A 115 -9.18 -13.78 -1.39
CA LEU A 115 -9.78 -13.13 -0.22
C LEU A 115 -8.96 -11.95 0.32
N PHE A 116 -9.59 -10.81 0.59
CA PHE A 116 -9.00 -9.56 1.14
C PHE A 116 -7.82 -9.72 2.11
N SER A 117 -6.84 -8.82 1.98
CA SER A 117 -5.74 -8.70 2.92
C SER A 117 -6.03 -7.58 3.93
N THR A 118 -5.82 -7.82 5.22
CA THR A 118 -5.85 -6.80 6.29
C THR A 118 -4.50 -6.12 6.52
N HIS A 119 -3.45 -6.68 5.91
CA HIS A 119 -2.05 -6.33 6.17
C HIS A 119 -1.34 -6.13 4.84
N TYR A 120 -0.60 -5.03 4.65
CA TYR A 120 0.32 -4.88 3.51
C TYR A 120 1.77 -4.94 4.01
N ASP A 121 2.66 -5.32 3.11
CA ASP A 121 4.08 -5.38 3.39
C ASP A 121 4.58 -3.94 3.52
N THR A 122 5.18 -3.60 4.65
CA THR A 122 5.74 -2.25 4.86
C THR A 122 6.70 -1.88 3.75
N SER A 123 6.82 -0.57 3.48
CA SER A 123 7.74 -0.08 2.46
C SER A 123 9.16 -0.58 2.72
N ARG A 124 9.70 -1.40 1.81
CA ARG A 124 11.07 -1.94 1.89
C ARG A 124 12.01 -0.98 1.19
N TYR A 125 13.18 -0.70 1.79
CA TYR A 125 14.21 0.07 1.11
C TYR A 125 14.73 -0.66 -0.12
N VAL A 126 15.05 0.10 -1.16
CA VAL A 126 15.81 -0.37 -2.32
C VAL A 126 17.17 0.32 -2.27
N ILE A 127 18.21 -0.49 -2.17
CA ILE A 127 19.58 -0.02 -1.98
C ILE A 127 20.42 -0.51 -3.16
N GLY A 128 21.28 0.35 -3.68
CA GLY A 128 22.21 0.03 -4.76
C GLY A 128 23.56 0.66 -4.56
N LEU A 129 24.49 0.39 -5.48
CA LEU A 129 25.78 1.05 -5.54
C LEU A 129 25.63 2.52 -5.94
N ASP A 130 26.45 3.37 -5.34
CA ASP A 130 26.79 4.64 -5.94
C ASP A 130 27.65 4.40 -7.18
N ILE A 131 27.14 4.76 -8.35
CA ILE A 131 27.76 4.45 -9.63
C ILE A 131 28.21 5.72 -10.33
N ASN A 132 29.34 5.64 -11.03
CA ASN A 132 29.65 6.64 -12.04
C ASN A 132 28.85 6.35 -13.31
N THR A 133 27.78 7.12 -13.54
CA THR A 133 26.87 6.97 -14.68
C THR A 133 27.55 7.16 -16.04
N SER A 134 28.78 7.70 -16.09
CA SER A 134 29.57 7.84 -17.32
C SER A 134 30.28 6.55 -17.74
N THR A 135 30.40 5.55 -16.86
CA THR A 135 31.17 4.32 -17.14
C THR A 135 30.50 3.03 -16.66
N ALA A 136 29.53 3.12 -15.74
CA ALA A 136 28.93 1.96 -15.09
C ALA A 136 28.07 1.06 -15.99
N CYS A 137 27.61 1.56 -17.15
CA CYS A 137 26.75 0.83 -18.06
C CYS A 137 27.55 -0.01 -19.08
N GLY A 138 28.38 -0.93 -18.59
CA GLY A 138 29.21 -1.81 -19.43
C GLY A 138 30.46 -1.12 -20.00
N GLY A 139 31.04 -0.18 -19.25
CA GLY A 139 32.22 0.59 -19.67
C GLY A 139 31.88 1.83 -20.50
N LYS A 140 30.60 2.16 -20.67
CA LYS A 140 30.10 3.34 -21.38
C LYS A 140 29.13 4.15 -20.51
N PRO A 141 28.80 5.40 -20.90
CA PRO A 141 27.76 6.18 -20.26
C PRO A 141 26.41 5.47 -20.32
N CYS A 142 25.63 5.60 -19.25
CA CYS A 142 24.27 5.09 -19.19
C CYS A 142 23.36 5.91 -20.11
N GLU A 143 22.62 5.22 -20.97
CA GLU A 143 21.79 5.88 -22.00
C GLU A 143 20.49 6.44 -21.42
N ASN A 144 19.94 5.80 -20.38
CA ASN A 144 18.69 6.20 -19.74
C ASN A 144 18.67 5.80 -18.26
N ASP A 145 17.69 6.32 -17.53
CA ASP A 145 17.54 6.11 -16.09
C ASP A 145 17.35 4.62 -15.72
N ILE A 146 16.70 3.82 -16.57
CA ILE A 146 16.48 2.39 -16.34
C ILE A 146 17.80 1.62 -16.39
N ASP A 147 18.65 1.92 -17.37
CA ASP A 147 19.97 1.29 -17.51
C ASP A 147 20.87 1.68 -16.33
N ALA A 148 20.86 2.96 -15.93
CA ALA A 148 21.57 3.41 -14.75
C ALA A 148 21.08 2.69 -13.48
N LEU A 149 19.76 2.59 -13.28
CA LEU A 149 19.19 1.84 -12.16
C LEU A 149 19.65 0.38 -12.18
N LYS A 150 19.64 -0.31 -13.33
CA LYS A 150 20.16 -1.68 -13.42
C LYS A 150 21.65 -1.78 -13.10
N ALA A 151 22.45 -0.80 -13.52
CA ALA A 151 23.89 -0.75 -13.29
C ALA A 151 24.26 -0.56 -11.81
N THR A 152 23.39 0.03 -10.98
CA THR A 152 23.58 0.09 -9.52
C THR A 152 23.59 -1.28 -8.84
N LYS A 153 23.21 -2.35 -9.55
CA LYS A 153 23.06 -3.71 -9.02
C LYS A 153 22.16 -3.77 -7.79
N TYR A 154 21.17 -2.89 -7.73
CA TYR A 154 20.34 -2.72 -6.55
C TYR A 154 19.65 -4.02 -6.10
N VAL A 155 19.32 -4.04 -4.80
CA VAL A 155 18.53 -5.08 -4.14
C VAL A 155 17.44 -4.44 -3.29
N VAL A 156 16.34 -5.18 -3.11
CA VAL A 156 15.33 -4.84 -2.10
C VAL A 156 15.82 -5.35 -0.75
N ALA A 157 15.75 -4.51 0.28
CA ALA A 157 16.23 -4.77 1.63
C ALA A 157 15.34 -5.78 2.40
N THR A 158 15.34 -7.04 1.95
CA THR A 158 14.56 -8.16 2.50
C THR A 158 15.29 -9.48 2.25
N GLY A 159 14.81 -10.57 2.85
CA GLY A 159 15.46 -11.87 2.84
C GLY A 159 16.89 -11.78 3.39
N LYS A 160 17.87 -12.29 2.66
CA LYS A 160 19.29 -12.21 3.06
C LYS A 160 19.83 -10.78 3.13
N ASN A 161 19.17 -9.84 2.46
CA ASN A 161 19.52 -8.42 2.41
C ASN A 161 18.67 -7.59 3.39
N SER A 162 18.01 -8.24 4.35
CA SER A 162 17.17 -7.59 5.36
C SER A 162 17.97 -6.59 6.20
N LEU A 163 17.38 -5.42 6.42
CA LEU A 163 17.84 -4.41 7.38
C LEU A 163 17.21 -4.58 8.77
N SER A 164 16.30 -5.53 8.94
CA SER A 164 15.85 -5.92 10.26
C SER A 164 16.71 -7.08 10.77
N THR A 165 17.42 -6.86 11.88
CA THR A 165 18.05 -7.93 12.68
C THR A 165 17.00 -8.75 13.44
N LYS A 166 15.78 -8.24 13.52
CA LYS A 166 14.63 -8.94 14.07
C LYS A 166 13.78 -9.47 12.92
N TRP A 167 13.99 -10.72 12.56
CA TRP A 167 12.81 -11.58 12.41
C TRP A 167 11.97 -11.28 13.64
N SER A 168 10.79 -10.67 13.48
CA SER A 168 10.02 -10.24 14.64
C SER A 168 10.02 -11.39 15.65
N ASP A 169 10.24 -11.09 16.93
CA ASP A 169 10.23 -12.10 18.00
C ASP A 169 8.87 -12.87 18.07
N THR A 170 7.96 -12.61 17.13
CA THR A 170 6.64 -13.19 16.86
C THR A 170 6.52 -13.99 15.55
N GLY A 171 7.55 -14.06 14.71
CA GLY A 171 7.53 -14.80 13.44
C GLY A 171 6.63 -14.22 12.33
N LYS A 172 6.33 -12.93 12.42
CA LYS A 172 5.52 -12.18 11.46
C LYS A 172 6.35 -11.17 10.67
N TRP A 173 5.94 -10.92 9.42
CA TRP A 173 6.55 -9.89 8.57
C TRP A 173 6.37 -8.50 9.23
N ASP A 174 7.19 -7.49 8.88
CA ASP A 174 6.86 -6.10 9.21
C ASP A 174 5.66 -5.71 8.34
N GLU A 175 4.47 -6.09 8.78
CA GLU A 175 3.21 -5.76 8.15
C GLU A 175 2.67 -4.50 8.82
N GLN A 176 2.23 -3.54 8.02
CA GLN A 176 1.43 -2.43 8.53
C GLN A 176 -0.04 -2.80 8.33
N PRO A 177 -0.81 -2.99 9.41
CA PRO A 177 -2.25 -3.06 9.28
C PRO A 177 -2.74 -1.69 8.84
N LEU A 178 -3.78 -1.66 8.02
CA LEU A 178 -4.53 -0.43 7.84
C LEU A 178 -5.16 -0.03 9.18
N GLU A 179 -5.29 1.27 9.43
CA GLU A 179 -6.02 1.75 10.61
C GLU A 179 -7.41 1.09 10.68
N TRP A 180 -7.87 0.81 11.90
CA TRP A 180 -9.17 0.14 12.12
C TRP A 180 -9.29 -1.26 11.48
N ASP A 181 -8.17 -1.96 11.25
CA ASP A 181 -8.10 -3.29 10.64
C ASP A 181 -8.70 -3.32 9.21
N GLY A 182 -8.54 -2.20 8.51
CA GLY A 182 -8.96 -2.03 7.13
C GLY A 182 -8.46 -3.14 6.22
N ARG A 183 -9.24 -3.40 5.18
CA ARG A 183 -8.93 -4.41 4.16
C ARG A 183 -8.59 -3.75 2.84
N TYR A 184 -7.75 -4.39 2.04
CA TYR A 184 -7.50 -3.95 0.67
C TYR A 184 -7.42 -5.11 -0.31
N LYS A 185 -7.52 -4.75 -1.61
CA LYS A 185 -7.36 -5.67 -2.73
C LYS A 185 -6.72 -4.94 -3.91
N ALA A 186 -5.68 -5.52 -4.50
CA ALA A 186 -5.15 -5.06 -5.78
C ALA A 186 -6.16 -5.32 -6.91
N ILE A 187 -6.55 -4.26 -7.64
CA ILE A 187 -7.61 -4.33 -8.68
C ILE A 187 -7.14 -3.88 -10.06
N THR A 188 -5.87 -3.49 -10.20
CA THR A 188 -5.29 -3.14 -11.50
C THR A 188 -5.14 -4.39 -12.36
N ASP A 189 -5.98 -4.53 -13.39
CA ASP A 189 -5.97 -5.69 -14.29
C ASP A 189 -4.76 -5.65 -15.24
N ASN A 190 -3.99 -6.73 -15.24
CA ASN A 190 -2.84 -6.97 -16.10
C ASN A 190 -3.18 -7.92 -17.27
N ARG A 191 -4.36 -8.52 -17.31
CA ARG A 191 -4.77 -9.42 -18.39
C ARG A 191 -5.12 -8.65 -19.67
N THR A 192 -4.91 -9.30 -20.81
CA THR A 192 -5.56 -8.94 -22.07
C THR A 192 -6.75 -9.86 -22.29
N THR A 193 -7.71 -9.41 -23.10
CA THR A 193 -8.90 -10.20 -23.44
C THR A 193 -8.59 -11.40 -24.35
N SER A 194 -7.41 -11.44 -24.99
CA SER A 194 -6.94 -12.55 -25.83
C SER A 194 -5.43 -12.44 -26.13
N GLY A 195 -4.71 -13.56 -26.13
CA GLY A 195 -3.27 -13.65 -26.46
C GLY A 195 -2.36 -13.85 -25.24
N SER A 196 -1.05 -13.89 -25.46
CA SER A 196 -0.02 -14.01 -24.41
C SER A 196 0.44 -12.68 -23.82
N SER A 197 0.00 -11.57 -24.41
CA SER A 197 0.38 -10.21 -24.00
C SER A 197 -0.42 -9.76 -22.79
N ARG A 198 0.15 -8.81 -22.02
CA ARG A 198 -0.46 -8.29 -20.80
C ARG A 198 -0.81 -6.80 -20.97
N LYS A 199 -1.94 -6.35 -20.42
CA LYS A 199 -2.41 -4.96 -20.59
C LYS A 199 -1.48 -3.97 -19.90
N PHE A 200 -0.99 -4.33 -18.71
CA PHE A 200 -0.11 -3.46 -17.94
C PHE A 200 1.36 -3.77 -18.23
N SER A 201 1.78 -5.03 -18.15
CA SER A 201 3.18 -5.44 -18.32
C SER A 201 3.60 -5.73 -19.76
N GLY A 202 2.68 -5.75 -20.73
CA GLY A 202 3.00 -6.13 -22.11
C GLY A 202 3.57 -7.55 -22.20
N ASP A 203 4.52 -7.76 -23.12
CA ASP A 203 5.23 -9.03 -23.30
C ASP A 203 6.48 -9.11 -22.40
N LEU A 204 6.36 -8.68 -21.14
CA LEU A 204 7.48 -8.69 -20.20
C LEU A 204 8.02 -10.12 -20.06
N THR A 205 9.31 -10.28 -20.36
CA THR A 205 10.02 -11.53 -20.12
C THR A 205 10.45 -11.57 -18.67
N SER A 206 9.98 -12.58 -17.96
CA SER A 206 10.27 -12.77 -16.55
C SER A 206 10.44 -14.28 -16.33
N PRO A 207 11.45 -14.74 -15.57
CA PRO A 207 11.54 -16.15 -15.19
C PRO A 207 10.38 -16.59 -14.28
N TRP A 208 9.50 -15.67 -13.88
CA TRP A 208 8.30 -15.92 -13.08
C TRP A 208 7.02 -15.74 -13.87
N SER A 209 5.99 -16.43 -13.40
CA SER A 209 4.61 -16.19 -13.83
C SER A 209 4.19 -14.78 -13.45
N ILE A 210 4.05 -13.92 -14.45
CA ILE A 210 3.42 -12.61 -14.32
C ILE A 210 1.96 -12.81 -13.90
N ARG A 211 1.55 -12.13 -12.83
CA ARG A 211 0.20 -12.23 -12.30
C ARG A 211 -0.79 -11.39 -13.11
N ASP A 212 -2.06 -11.74 -12.93
CA ASP A 212 -3.19 -11.07 -13.55
C ASP A 212 -3.50 -9.70 -12.94
N SER A 213 -2.92 -9.39 -11.77
CA SER A 213 -3.05 -8.08 -11.11
C SER A 213 -1.69 -7.48 -10.77
N ILE A 214 -1.64 -6.16 -10.63
CA ILE A 214 -0.47 -5.44 -10.11
C ILE A 214 -0.53 -5.41 -8.58
N PHE A 215 0.42 -6.09 -7.93
CA PHE A 215 0.43 -6.30 -6.48
C PHE A 215 1.42 -5.41 -5.73
N GLY A 216 2.25 -4.64 -6.42
CA GLY A 216 3.17 -3.74 -5.74
C GLY A 216 3.50 -2.53 -6.58
N ILE A 217 4.14 -1.57 -5.92
CA ILE A 217 4.78 -0.45 -6.57
C ILE A 217 6.22 -0.36 -6.11
N MET A 218 7.12 -0.06 -7.04
CA MET A 218 8.52 0.23 -6.73
C MET A 218 8.80 1.66 -7.15
N ILE A 219 9.24 2.48 -6.21
CA ILE A 219 9.49 3.90 -6.40
C ILE A 219 10.99 4.10 -6.24
N LEU A 220 11.67 4.45 -7.33
CA LEU A 220 13.12 4.56 -7.42
C LEU A 220 13.53 5.95 -7.87
N ARG A 221 14.65 6.42 -7.36
CA ARG A 221 15.32 7.64 -7.77
C ARG A 221 16.40 7.31 -8.81
N SER A 222 16.38 8.00 -9.93
CA SER A 222 17.40 7.86 -10.97
C SER A 222 18.78 8.29 -10.46
N PRO A 223 19.83 7.47 -10.69
CA PRO A 223 21.22 7.87 -10.44
C PRO A 223 21.73 8.97 -11.38
N ILE A 224 21.06 9.23 -12.52
CA ILE A 224 21.52 10.20 -13.52
C ILE A 224 21.15 11.62 -13.10
N ASN A 225 19.88 11.85 -12.81
CA ASN A 225 19.32 13.19 -12.62
C ASN A 225 18.52 13.34 -11.31
N GLY A 226 18.39 12.28 -10.51
CA GLY A 226 17.61 12.30 -9.28
C GLY A 226 16.09 12.29 -9.46
N SER A 227 15.58 12.11 -10.69
CA SER A 227 14.14 12.00 -10.96
C SER A 227 13.55 10.74 -10.32
N VAL A 228 12.27 10.81 -9.93
CA VAL A 228 11.56 9.68 -9.34
C VAL A 228 10.80 8.91 -10.42
N LEU A 229 11.01 7.60 -10.45
CA LEU A 229 10.40 6.64 -11.35
C LEU A 229 9.61 5.63 -10.51
N ALA A 230 8.32 5.48 -10.82
CA ALA A 230 7.47 4.48 -10.19
C ALA A 230 7.15 3.36 -11.17
N PHE A 231 7.25 2.11 -10.72
CA PHE A 231 7.00 0.90 -11.50
C PHE A 231 5.90 0.08 -10.85
N GLY A 232 4.93 -0.39 -11.63
CA GLY A 232 3.96 -1.38 -11.17
C GLY A 232 4.57 -2.78 -11.18
N VAL A 233 4.47 -3.53 -10.08
CA VAL A 233 5.06 -4.85 -9.92
C VAL A 233 3.98 -5.94 -9.99
N PRO A 234 3.96 -6.78 -11.05
CA PRO A 234 2.94 -7.80 -11.27
C PRO A 234 3.31 -9.17 -10.66
N ILE A 235 3.91 -9.19 -9.47
CA ILE A 235 4.22 -10.43 -8.74
C ILE A 235 3.73 -10.35 -7.31
N GLY A 236 3.26 -11.48 -6.77
CA GLY A 236 2.75 -11.57 -5.40
C GLY A 236 3.84 -11.83 -4.35
N THR A 237 3.46 -11.68 -3.07
CA THR A 237 4.20 -11.93 -1.80
C THR A 237 5.73 -11.92 -1.86
N MET A 238 6.29 -10.90 -1.23
CA MET A 238 7.72 -10.58 -1.20
C MET A 238 8.30 -10.62 0.23
N GLY A 239 7.90 -11.61 1.01
CA GLY A 239 8.39 -11.74 2.39
C GLY A 239 9.84 -12.28 2.48
N PRO A 240 10.61 -11.96 3.54
CA PRO A 240 11.97 -12.47 3.79
C PRO A 240 12.18 -13.99 3.73
N GLY A 241 11.17 -14.81 4.05
CA GLY A 241 11.21 -16.27 3.95
C GLY A 241 10.98 -16.80 2.53
N ASN A 242 10.66 -15.91 1.58
CA ASN A 242 10.60 -16.27 0.18
C ASN A 242 12.03 -16.55 -0.33
N GLN A 243 12.24 -17.76 -0.85
CA GLN A 243 13.51 -18.19 -1.41
C GLN A 243 14.04 -17.24 -2.50
N PHE A 244 13.13 -16.48 -3.13
CA PHE A 244 13.43 -15.38 -4.06
C PHE A 244 14.48 -14.41 -3.53
N TYR A 245 14.30 -13.87 -2.32
CA TYR A 245 15.22 -12.87 -1.75
C TYR A 245 16.45 -13.46 -1.10
N ASN A 246 16.61 -14.77 -1.21
CA ASN A 246 17.76 -15.50 -0.69
C ASN A 246 18.65 -16.03 -1.81
N ASN A 247 18.22 -15.96 -3.08
CA ASN A 247 18.95 -16.45 -4.25
C ASN A 247 19.48 -15.30 -5.12
N GLU A 248 20.80 -15.22 -5.34
CA GLU A 248 21.44 -14.15 -6.13
C GLU A 248 20.87 -14.02 -7.55
N ASN A 249 20.70 -15.14 -8.26
CA ASN A 249 20.27 -15.12 -9.65
C ASN A 249 18.82 -14.62 -9.78
N LEU A 250 17.98 -14.96 -8.80
CA LEU A 250 16.59 -14.51 -8.76
C LEU A 250 16.50 -13.02 -8.41
N ILE A 251 17.32 -12.53 -7.47
CA ILE A 251 17.41 -11.10 -7.14
C ILE A 251 17.82 -10.28 -8.37
N ALA A 252 18.84 -10.74 -9.10
CA ALA A 252 19.32 -10.08 -10.31
C ALA A 252 18.28 -10.07 -11.42
N SER A 253 17.64 -11.23 -11.63
CA SER A 253 16.56 -11.37 -12.61
C SER A 253 15.37 -10.46 -12.27
N PHE A 254 15.13 -10.21 -10.98
CA PHE A 254 14.02 -9.38 -10.53
C PHE A 254 14.30 -7.92 -10.87
N ARG A 255 15.49 -7.43 -10.50
CA ARG A 255 15.96 -6.10 -10.93
C ARG A 255 15.85 -5.94 -12.44
N ASN A 256 16.34 -6.92 -13.20
CA ASN A 256 16.40 -6.84 -14.66
C ASN A 256 15.02 -6.88 -15.32
N SER A 257 14.08 -7.66 -14.79
CA SER A 257 12.73 -7.83 -15.36
C SER A 257 11.78 -6.72 -14.90
N PHE A 258 11.89 -6.22 -13.67
CA PHE A 258 10.93 -5.28 -13.09
C PHE A 258 11.39 -3.82 -13.11
N THR A 259 12.66 -3.55 -13.45
CA THR A 259 13.10 -2.22 -13.93
C THR A 259 12.93 -2.16 -15.44
N ASP A 260 11.70 -2.04 -15.92
CA ASP A 260 11.37 -2.05 -17.34
C ASP A 260 10.42 -0.92 -17.67
N SER A 261 10.63 -0.27 -18.82
CA SER A 261 9.83 0.88 -19.25
C SER A 261 8.35 0.52 -19.42
N ARG A 262 8.03 -0.75 -19.70
CA ARG A 262 6.65 -1.24 -19.77
C ARG A 262 5.94 -1.16 -18.42
N LEU A 263 6.66 -1.22 -17.31
CA LEU A 263 6.06 -1.18 -15.98
C LEU A 263 5.99 0.24 -15.40
N LEU A 264 6.58 1.23 -16.07
CA LEU A 264 6.58 2.63 -15.61
C LEU A 264 5.16 3.19 -15.53
N LEU A 265 4.85 3.75 -14.36
CA LEU A 265 3.65 4.53 -14.16
C LEU A 265 3.75 5.85 -14.94
N ASN A 266 2.62 6.29 -15.45
CA ASN A 266 2.48 7.56 -16.15
C ASN A 266 1.01 8.01 -16.10
N ASN A 267 0.68 9.11 -16.77
CA ASN A 267 -0.69 9.65 -16.77
C ASN A 267 -1.77 8.63 -17.19
N ASN A 268 -1.42 7.67 -18.05
CA ASN A 268 -2.31 6.64 -18.58
C ASN A 268 -2.13 5.26 -17.91
N LYS A 269 -1.07 5.08 -17.12
CA LYS A 269 -0.74 3.82 -16.45
C LYS A 269 -0.62 4.07 -14.95
N LYS A 270 -1.67 3.70 -14.22
CA LYS A 270 -1.82 3.90 -12.78
C LYS A 270 -2.07 2.56 -12.09
N VAL A 271 -1.76 2.48 -10.80
CA VAL A 271 -2.07 1.33 -9.95
C VAL A 271 -3.22 1.69 -9.03
N ASP A 272 -4.33 0.99 -9.21
CA ASP A 272 -5.53 1.10 -8.41
C ASP A 272 -5.58 -0.04 -7.37
N ILE A 273 -5.79 0.36 -6.11
CA ILE A 273 -5.97 -0.50 -4.95
C ILE A 273 -7.33 -0.21 -4.36
N CYS A 274 -8.13 -1.25 -4.21
CA CYS A 274 -9.40 -1.17 -3.51
C CYS A 274 -9.16 -1.17 -2.00
N VAL A 275 -9.84 -0.29 -1.27
CA VAL A 275 -9.76 -0.19 0.19
C VAL A 275 -11.15 -0.29 0.80
N MET A 276 -11.30 -1.13 1.82
CA MET A 276 -12.56 -1.50 2.45
C MET A 276 -12.47 -1.47 3.98
N PRO A 277 -13.57 -1.16 4.68
CA PRO A 277 -13.61 -1.30 6.13
C PRO A 277 -13.46 -2.77 6.52
N ASN A 278 -12.99 -3.03 7.74
CA ASN A 278 -13.09 -4.36 8.29
C ASN A 278 -14.56 -4.71 8.54
N ALA A 279 -15.01 -5.81 7.95
CA ALA A 279 -16.28 -6.40 8.29
C ALA A 279 -16.00 -7.88 8.56
N ASP A 280 -16.25 -8.32 9.79
CA ASP A 280 -15.93 -9.65 10.33
C ASP A 280 -16.70 -10.80 9.67
N SER A 281 -17.22 -10.61 8.47
CA SER A 281 -18.08 -11.59 7.85
C SER A 281 -18.11 -11.55 6.33
N TYR A 282 -18.26 -12.75 5.78
CA TYR A 282 -18.57 -13.02 4.37
C TYR A 282 -19.86 -12.31 3.90
N TRP A 283 -20.69 -11.79 4.82
CA TRP A 283 -21.91 -11.03 4.57
C TRP A 283 -21.72 -9.49 4.56
N ALA A 284 -20.48 -9.00 4.50
CA ALA A 284 -20.11 -7.58 4.31
C ALA A 284 -20.70 -6.89 3.06
N ARG A 285 -21.50 -7.61 2.25
CA ARG A 285 -22.39 -7.07 1.21
C ARG A 285 -23.43 -6.08 1.77
N ALA A 286 -23.65 -6.06 3.09
CA ALA A 286 -24.49 -5.07 3.80
C ALA A 286 -23.73 -3.79 4.23
N GLY A 287 -22.42 -3.65 3.95
CA GLY A 287 -21.56 -2.59 4.49
C GLY A 287 -21.79 -1.18 3.94
N VAL A 288 -22.44 -1.03 2.78
CA VAL A 288 -22.66 0.28 2.12
C VAL A 288 -23.53 1.21 2.97
N SER A 289 -24.47 0.68 3.76
CA SER A 289 -25.35 1.48 4.61
C SER A 289 -24.68 1.98 5.91
N ILE A 290 -23.61 1.32 6.36
CA ILE A 290 -22.93 1.62 7.64
C ILE A 290 -21.62 2.38 7.40
N PHE A 291 -20.83 1.97 6.42
CA PHE A 291 -19.49 2.51 6.16
C PHE A 291 -19.43 3.35 4.88
N GLY A 292 -20.41 3.24 4.00
CA GLY A 292 -20.42 3.87 2.67
C GLY A 292 -19.81 2.98 1.59
N ARG A 293 -19.65 3.56 0.40
CA ARG A 293 -19.12 2.89 -0.80
C ARG A 293 -17.62 2.60 -0.68
N GLY A 294 -17.19 1.43 -1.14
CA GLY A 294 -15.80 1.01 -1.25
C GLY A 294 -15.01 1.92 -2.18
N LYS A 295 -13.95 2.51 -1.65
CA LYS A 295 -13.09 3.49 -2.31
C LYS A 295 -11.89 2.84 -2.97
N VAL A 296 -11.42 3.49 -4.02
CA VAL A 296 -10.20 3.11 -4.73
C VAL A 296 -9.11 4.15 -4.48
N LEU A 297 -7.98 3.71 -3.95
CA LEU A 297 -6.74 4.47 -3.96
C LEU A 297 -6.08 4.27 -5.32
N ARG A 298 -5.83 5.37 -6.01
CA ARG A 298 -5.18 5.42 -7.32
C ARG A 298 -3.79 6.00 -7.16
N ILE A 299 -2.80 5.27 -7.64
CA ILE A 299 -1.37 5.59 -7.50
C ILE A 299 -0.81 5.86 -8.89
N GLY A 300 -0.36 7.10 -9.13
CA GLY A 300 0.34 7.49 -10.35
C GLY A 300 1.86 7.51 -10.19
N ASN A 301 2.52 8.32 -11.01
CA ASN A 301 3.99 8.41 -11.09
C ASN A 301 4.63 9.38 -10.08
N THR A 302 3.85 10.19 -9.37
CA THR A 302 4.33 11.18 -8.38
C THR A 302 3.50 11.14 -7.10
N SER A 303 4.01 11.74 -6.01
CA SER A 303 3.26 11.92 -4.75
C SER A 303 1.92 12.63 -4.96
N SER A 304 1.88 13.68 -5.78
CA SER A 304 0.65 14.44 -6.07
C SER A 304 -0.38 13.65 -6.89
N SER A 305 0.06 12.64 -7.65
CA SER A 305 -0.81 11.78 -8.45
C SER A 305 -1.43 10.61 -7.66
N VAL A 306 -1.11 10.49 -6.37
CA VAL A 306 -1.76 9.55 -5.46
C VAL A 306 -3.06 10.18 -4.96
N GLU A 307 -4.19 9.57 -5.29
CA GLU A 307 -5.51 10.14 -5.05
C GLU A 307 -6.55 9.08 -4.69
N ILE A 308 -7.62 9.51 -4.03
CA ILE A 308 -8.80 8.67 -3.85
C ILE A 308 -9.69 8.93 -5.08
N ALA A 309 -9.99 7.88 -5.84
CA ALA A 309 -10.83 8.00 -7.02
C ALA A 309 -12.22 8.55 -6.65
N PRO A 310 -12.81 9.43 -7.48
CA PRO A 310 -14.13 9.97 -7.21
C PRO A 310 -15.17 8.85 -7.20
N LEU A 311 -16.16 8.96 -6.32
CA LEU A 311 -17.26 7.99 -6.25
C LEU A 311 -18.40 8.32 -7.22
N ASP A 312 -18.50 9.58 -7.64
CA ASP A 312 -19.58 10.09 -8.49
C ASP A 312 -19.00 10.95 -9.62
N GLY A 313 -19.69 10.98 -10.77
CA GLY A 313 -19.26 11.71 -11.97
C GLY A 313 -18.39 10.88 -12.94
N PRO A 314 -17.87 11.50 -14.02
CA PRO A 314 -17.05 10.82 -15.02
C PRO A 314 -15.73 10.28 -14.43
N GLY A 315 -15.40 9.03 -14.74
CA GLY A 315 -14.21 8.36 -14.19
C GLY A 315 -14.41 7.95 -12.73
N SER A 316 -15.67 7.87 -12.28
CA SER A 316 -15.98 7.39 -10.95
C SER A 316 -15.76 5.90 -10.84
N VAL A 317 -15.21 5.50 -9.70
CA VAL A 317 -14.79 4.14 -9.45
C VAL A 317 -15.12 3.75 -8.02
N SER A 318 -15.81 2.62 -7.87
CA SER A 318 -16.03 2.00 -6.57
C SER A 318 -15.87 0.49 -6.66
N CYS A 319 -15.59 -0.13 -5.52
CA CYS A 319 -15.40 -1.57 -5.43
C CYS A 319 -16.66 -2.35 -5.00
N ASP A 320 -17.86 -1.76 -5.08
CA ASP A 320 -19.06 -2.29 -4.43
C ASP A 320 -19.88 -3.29 -5.27
N ASN A 321 -19.37 -3.78 -6.40
CA ASN A 321 -20.20 -4.49 -7.38
C ASN A 321 -20.62 -5.91 -6.96
N GLN A 322 -21.88 -6.23 -7.28
CA GLN A 322 -22.66 -7.36 -6.75
C GLN A 322 -22.20 -8.78 -7.15
N ASN A 323 -21.21 -8.95 -8.03
CA ASN A 323 -20.74 -10.28 -8.48
C ASN A 323 -19.29 -10.53 -8.08
N GLY A 324 -19.05 -10.58 -6.77
CA GLY A 324 -17.81 -11.10 -6.21
C GLY A 324 -16.55 -10.47 -6.80
N PHE A 325 -16.28 -9.20 -6.53
CA PHE A 325 -14.93 -8.62 -6.64
C PHE A 325 -14.16 -8.78 -7.97
N GLU A 326 -14.86 -9.15 -9.06
CA GLU A 326 -14.36 -9.11 -10.43
C GLU A 326 -14.78 -7.84 -11.17
N GLY A 327 -15.70 -7.07 -10.61
CA GLY A 327 -16.20 -5.83 -11.19
C GLY A 327 -15.74 -4.62 -10.40
N VAL A 328 -14.82 -3.85 -10.97
CA VAL A 328 -14.74 -2.43 -10.67
C VAL A 328 -15.89 -1.75 -11.45
N SER A 329 -16.75 -0.99 -10.80
CA SER A 329 -17.78 -0.22 -11.51
C SER A 329 -17.14 1.03 -12.09
N TRP A 330 -16.92 1.07 -13.40
CA TRP A 330 -16.46 2.26 -14.12
C TRP A 330 -17.66 2.96 -14.72
N ASN A 331 -17.86 4.24 -14.39
CA ASN A 331 -18.80 5.13 -15.09
C ASN A 331 -18.03 6.24 -15.81
#